data_AF-A0AA41QE76-F1
#
_entry.id   AF-A0AA41QE76-F1
#
_cell.length_a   1.000
_cell.length_b   1.000
_cell.length_c   1.000
_cell.angle_alpha   90.00
_cell.angle_beta   90.00
_cell.angle_gamma   90.00
#
_symmetry.space_group_name_H-M   'P 1'
#
loop_
_entity.id
_entity.type
_entity.pdbx_description
1 polymer ?
#
loop_
_entity_poly.entity_id
_entity_poly.type
_entity_poly.pdbx_seq_one_letter_code
_entity_poly.pdbx_strand_id
1 'polypeptide(L)'
;MASESDVLPNVSSLPAWLVPSVYLNWTDDWLRESVAIATRSPEHRLPGGPDGPQRGDVVVTVVAAEPGIVAAVELMGASQGEAWVSDELFGPDRPVVWDTLFSGAAAYSRSSGWLPQEHARLVLDGIANQFKHGASGTIEPGECEESALSPNLHALRLLSHRLIAGWDLRREERCATCERFVDVSTLRVHDDGARRAALEGITERNLQQLISDTYLVCDPCHELLHPHAVAAQRARMRPQCPACGARGNTKRIVWGMNVGDVPLEPDVVYGGFDVPVPTPEWYCPECHANFATGAVASRALGDRPADLGAEAAWSAEL
;
A
#
# COMPACT_ATOMS: atom_id res chain seq x y z
N MET A 1 -10.73 33.70 -21.83
CA MET A 1 -11.08 34.14 -20.46
C MET A 1 -11.42 32.88 -19.70
N ALA A 2 -10.45 32.36 -18.95
CA ALA A 2 -10.63 31.17 -18.12
C ALA A 2 -11.01 31.66 -16.70
N SER A 3 -12.07 31.09 -16.13
CA SER A 3 -12.53 31.40 -14.78
C SER A 3 -11.52 30.91 -13.75
N GLU A 4 -11.16 31.80 -12.83
CA GLU A 4 -10.39 31.48 -11.63
C GLU A 4 -11.03 30.29 -10.92
N SER A 5 -10.26 29.21 -10.86
CA SER A 5 -10.53 28.02 -10.06
C SER A 5 -10.73 28.40 -8.60
N ASP A 6 -11.80 27.89 -7.99
CA ASP A 6 -12.02 27.78 -6.56
C ASP A 6 -10.80 27.15 -5.88
N VAL A 7 -9.86 27.99 -5.46
CA VAL A 7 -8.80 27.61 -4.54
C VAL A 7 -9.34 27.93 -3.15
N LEU A 8 -9.82 26.90 -2.46
CA LEU A 8 -10.22 27.02 -1.05
C LEU A 8 -9.03 27.57 -0.23
N PRO A 9 -9.27 28.50 0.70
CA PRO A 9 -8.20 29.10 1.48
C PRO A 9 -7.50 28.05 2.36
N ASN A 10 -6.18 28.15 2.44
CA ASN A 10 -5.34 27.34 3.33
C ASN A 10 -5.82 27.51 4.78
N VAL A 11 -6.08 26.42 5.51
CA VAL A 11 -6.61 26.41 6.89
C VAL A 11 -5.80 27.30 7.84
N SER A 12 -4.51 27.50 7.57
CA SER A 12 -3.63 28.42 8.30
C SER A 12 -3.93 29.92 8.11
N SER A 13 -4.90 30.29 7.26
CA SER A 13 -5.28 31.68 6.94
C SER A 13 -6.62 32.13 7.53
N LEU A 14 -7.30 31.27 8.31
CA LEU A 14 -8.55 31.66 8.97
C LEU A 14 -8.29 32.61 10.15
N PRO A 15 -9.01 33.74 10.26
CA PRO A 15 -8.91 34.63 11.41
C PRO A 15 -9.19 33.88 12.73
N ALA A 16 -8.51 34.24 13.82
CA ALA A 16 -8.61 33.55 15.12
C ALA A 16 -10.03 33.51 15.75
N TRP A 17 -10.99 34.28 15.24
CA TRP A 17 -12.40 34.30 15.66
C TRP A 17 -13.33 33.51 14.72
N LEU A 18 -12.78 32.91 13.66
CA LEU A 18 -13.46 32.13 12.62
C LEU A 18 -12.86 30.70 12.58
N VAL A 19 -12.44 30.20 13.75
CA VAL A 19 -11.96 28.82 13.89
C VAL A 19 -13.19 27.92 13.78
N PRO A 20 -13.26 27.03 12.78
CA PRO A 20 -14.36 26.09 12.69
C PRO A 20 -14.37 25.18 13.93
N SER A 21 -15.55 24.87 14.45
CA SER A 21 -15.68 23.91 15.54
C SER A 21 -15.16 22.56 15.05
N VAL A 22 -14.34 21.88 15.86
CA VAL A 22 -13.80 20.57 15.50
C VAL A 22 -14.56 19.48 16.23
N TYR A 23 -15.18 18.59 15.46
CA TYR A 23 -15.75 17.36 15.93
C TYR A 23 -14.76 16.22 15.72
N LEU A 24 -14.39 15.54 16.81
CA LEU A 24 -13.59 14.33 16.77
C LEU A 24 -14.52 13.14 16.48
N ASN A 25 -14.26 12.44 15.38
CA ASN A 25 -14.92 11.19 15.02
C ASN A 25 -13.94 10.02 15.24
N TRP A 26 -13.96 9.44 16.43
CA TRP A 26 -13.16 8.26 16.73
C TRP A 26 -13.94 6.99 16.39
N THR A 27 -13.34 6.09 15.61
CA THR A 27 -13.96 4.81 15.25
C THR A 27 -13.18 3.63 15.82
N ASP A 28 -13.92 2.68 16.40
CA ASP A 28 -13.37 1.39 16.81
C ASP A 28 -13.27 0.40 15.63
N ASP A 29 -14.11 0.58 14.60
CA ASP A 29 -14.07 -0.22 13.36
C ASP A 29 -13.05 0.39 12.39
N TRP A 30 -11.79 0.36 12.83
CA TRP A 30 -10.68 0.99 12.13
C TRP A 30 -10.50 0.44 10.72
N LEU A 31 -10.75 -0.86 10.50
CA LEU A 31 -10.52 -1.50 9.21
C LEU A 31 -11.54 -1.03 8.20
N ARG A 32 -12.83 -1.10 8.55
CA ARG A 32 -13.90 -0.64 7.68
C ARG A 32 -13.73 0.84 7.34
N GLU A 33 -13.42 1.66 8.34
CA GLU A 33 -13.27 3.10 8.14
C GLU A 33 -12.04 3.43 7.29
N SER A 34 -10.89 2.79 7.55
CA SER A 34 -9.67 2.98 6.77
C SER A 34 -9.89 2.57 5.31
N VAL A 35 -10.58 1.45 5.06
CA VAL A 35 -10.95 1.02 3.71
C VAL A 35 -11.90 2.02 3.07
N ALA A 36 -12.93 2.48 3.79
CA ALA A 36 -13.91 3.40 3.25
C ALA A 36 -13.29 4.73 2.85
N ILE A 37 -12.42 5.29 3.70
CA ILE A 37 -11.68 6.53 3.42
C ILE A 37 -10.69 6.32 2.26
N ALA A 38 -9.84 5.29 2.33
CA ALA A 38 -8.82 5.04 1.30
C ALA A 38 -9.42 4.75 -0.08
N THR A 39 -10.63 4.16 -0.13
CA THR A 39 -11.36 3.87 -1.37
C THR A 39 -12.38 4.95 -1.78
N ARG A 40 -12.49 6.03 -1.00
CA ARG A 40 -13.49 7.10 -1.19
C ARG A 40 -14.91 6.55 -1.31
N SER A 41 -15.21 5.53 -0.51
CA SER A 41 -16.47 4.82 -0.50
C SER A 41 -17.54 5.58 0.29
N PRO A 42 -18.82 5.55 -0.14
CA PRO A 42 -19.94 6.12 0.62
C PRO A 42 -20.23 5.40 1.95
N GLU A 43 -19.49 4.32 2.24
CA GLU A 43 -19.51 3.69 3.56
C GLU A 43 -18.84 4.52 4.64
N HIS A 44 -17.95 5.45 4.27
CA HIS A 44 -17.43 6.45 5.18
C HIS A 44 -18.58 7.40 5.52
N ARG A 45 -19.08 7.28 6.75
CA ARG A 45 -20.25 8.04 7.19
C ARG A 45 -19.83 9.00 8.27
N LEU A 46 -19.88 10.28 7.93
CA LEU A 46 -19.70 11.35 8.89
C LEU A 46 -20.85 11.37 9.91
N PRO A 47 -20.57 11.71 11.17
CA PRO A 47 -21.58 11.77 12.21
C PRO A 47 -22.69 12.77 11.83
N GLY A 48 -23.93 12.41 12.14
CA GLY A 48 -25.11 13.21 11.86
C GLY A 48 -26.03 13.29 13.08
N GLY A 49 -27.13 14.03 12.94
CA GLY A 49 -28.12 14.22 14.00
C GLY A 49 -28.07 15.61 14.65
N PRO A 50 -28.97 15.89 15.60
CA PRO A 50 -29.17 17.23 16.17
C PRO A 50 -27.97 17.77 16.95
N ASP A 51 -27.17 16.87 17.55
CA ASP A 51 -25.97 17.21 18.32
C ASP A 51 -24.66 16.97 17.53
N GLY A 52 -24.80 16.57 16.26
CA GLY A 52 -23.68 16.29 15.36
C GLY A 52 -23.11 17.55 14.70
N PRO A 53 -22.05 17.38 13.88
CA PRO A 53 -21.46 18.48 13.10
C PRO A 53 -22.50 19.22 12.26
N GLN A 54 -22.31 20.53 12.09
CA GLN A 54 -23.11 21.36 11.20
C GLN A 54 -22.27 21.86 10.03
N ARG A 55 -22.93 22.49 9.05
CA ARG A 55 -22.26 23.12 7.93
C ARG A 55 -21.24 24.15 8.43
N GLY A 56 -20.00 24.05 7.95
CA GLY A 56 -18.88 24.92 8.31
C GLY A 56 -18.03 24.38 9.47
N ASP A 57 -18.45 23.31 10.14
CA ASP A 57 -17.63 22.62 11.13
C ASP A 57 -16.60 21.72 10.43
N VAL A 58 -15.57 21.32 11.18
CA VAL A 58 -14.55 20.38 10.72
C VAL A 58 -14.70 19.06 11.46
N VAL A 59 -14.75 17.96 10.72
CA VAL A 59 -14.67 16.61 11.29
C VAL A 59 -13.26 16.08 11.11
N VAL A 60 -12.67 15.61 12.20
CA VAL A 60 -11.40 14.88 12.20
C VAL A 60 -11.70 13.43 12.52
N THR A 61 -11.56 12.56 11.53
CA THR A 61 -11.76 11.12 11.69
C THR A 61 -10.45 10.47 12.11
N VAL A 62 -10.46 9.82 13.27
CA VAL A 62 -9.31 9.10 13.84
C VAL A 62 -9.63 7.61 13.88
N VAL A 63 -8.74 6.82 13.30
CA VAL A 63 -8.86 5.36 13.22
C VAL A 63 -7.80 4.68 14.08
N ALA A 64 -8.06 3.41 14.35
CA ALA A 64 -7.16 2.45 14.97
C ALA A 64 -6.91 2.67 16.46
N ALA A 65 -6.01 1.85 17.03
CA ALA A 65 -5.73 1.77 18.45
C ALA A 65 -4.74 2.87 18.88
N GLU A 66 -4.37 2.90 20.16
CA GLU A 66 -3.41 3.88 20.68
C GLU A 66 -1.97 3.58 20.17
N PRO A 67 -1.27 4.56 19.55
CA PRO A 67 -1.70 5.93 19.29
C PRO A 67 -2.59 6.05 18.04
N GLY A 68 -3.67 6.83 18.11
CA GLY A 68 -4.63 6.94 16.99
C GLY A 68 -4.03 7.57 15.73
N ILE A 69 -4.56 7.21 14.55
CA ILE A 69 -4.15 7.78 13.26
C ILE A 69 -5.26 8.67 12.71
N VAL A 70 -4.94 9.93 12.41
CA VAL A 70 -5.86 10.82 11.68
C VAL A 70 -5.99 10.31 10.24
N ALA A 71 -7.17 9.81 9.89
CA ALA A 71 -7.45 9.21 8.60
C ALA A 71 -8.05 10.20 7.60
N ALA A 72 -8.89 11.13 8.08
CA ALA A 72 -9.53 12.14 7.26
C ALA A 72 -9.76 13.43 8.05
N VAL A 73 -9.69 14.56 7.34
CA VAL A 73 -10.07 15.88 7.87
C VAL A 73 -10.95 16.57 6.84
N GLU A 74 -12.18 16.84 7.24
CA GLU A 74 -13.25 17.19 6.31
C GLU A 74 -13.99 18.44 6.78
N LEU A 75 -14.21 19.37 5.85
CA LEU A 75 -15.07 20.53 6.07
C LEU A 75 -16.50 20.16 5.73
N MET A 76 -17.40 20.32 6.69
CA MET A 76 -18.81 20.00 6.53
C MET A 76 -19.48 20.99 5.58
N GLY A 77 -19.89 20.52 4.41
CA GLY A 77 -20.57 21.31 3.39
C GLY A 77 -22.10 21.31 3.57
N ALA A 78 -22.83 21.01 2.50
CA ALA A 78 -24.28 20.86 2.55
C ALA A 78 -24.66 19.42 2.91
N SER A 79 -25.70 19.23 3.72
CA SER A 79 -26.31 17.91 3.88
C SER A 79 -27.24 17.59 2.71
N GLN A 80 -27.17 16.37 2.18
CA GLN A 80 -28.14 15.80 1.24
C GLN A 80 -28.83 14.62 1.91
N GLY A 81 -29.99 14.87 2.54
CA GLY A 81 -30.70 13.84 3.31
C GLY A 81 -29.95 13.46 4.59
N GLU A 82 -29.68 12.18 4.80
CA GLU A 82 -28.91 11.67 5.96
C GLU A 82 -27.38 11.70 5.74
N ALA A 83 -26.91 12.07 4.54
CA ALA A 83 -25.50 12.07 4.19
C ALA A 83 -24.95 13.50 4.03
N TRP A 84 -23.70 13.69 4.43
CA TRP A 84 -22.98 14.95 4.25
C TRP A 84 -22.28 14.99 2.90
N VAL A 85 -22.27 16.18 2.28
CA VAL A 85 -21.27 16.53 1.27
C VAL A 85 -20.15 17.26 2.02
N SER A 86 -18.98 16.65 2.11
CA SER A 86 -17.77 17.22 2.69
C SER A 86 -16.77 17.61 1.62
N ASP A 87 -16.02 18.68 1.87
CA ASP A 87 -14.78 18.95 1.15
C ASP A 87 -13.63 18.37 1.97
N GLU A 88 -12.87 17.45 1.36
CA GLU A 88 -11.66 16.88 1.96
C GLU A 88 -10.60 18.00 2.09
N LEU A 89 -10.36 18.46 3.32
CA LEU A 89 -9.34 19.49 3.59
C LEU A 89 -7.95 18.87 3.58
N PHE A 90 -7.84 17.68 4.17
CA PHE A 90 -6.63 16.88 4.18
C PHE A 90 -6.97 15.41 3.98
N GLY A 91 -6.30 14.81 3.00
CA GLY A 91 -6.48 13.41 2.68
C GLY A 91 -5.47 12.47 3.34
N PRO A 92 -5.69 11.16 3.17
CA PRO A 92 -4.92 10.10 3.83
C PRO A 92 -3.46 10.01 3.34
N ASP A 93 -3.12 10.80 2.32
CA ASP A 93 -1.79 10.90 1.72
C ASP A 93 -0.70 11.40 2.70
N ARG A 94 -1.05 11.86 3.90
CA ARG A 94 -0.07 12.17 4.95
C ARG A 94 -0.60 11.74 6.31
N PRO A 95 -0.26 10.53 6.77
CA PRO A 95 -0.74 10.06 8.04
C PRO A 95 -0.20 10.92 9.19
N VAL A 96 -1.06 11.18 10.17
CA VAL A 96 -0.71 11.96 11.36
C VAL A 96 -1.07 11.17 12.61
N VAL A 97 -0.13 11.06 13.53
CA VAL A 97 -0.37 10.43 14.84
C VAL A 97 -1.10 11.41 15.75
N TRP A 98 -2.28 11.05 16.25
CA TRP A 98 -3.13 11.87 17.09
C TRP A 98 -2.37 12.42 18.31
N ASP A 99 -1.66 11.55 19.03
CA ASP A 99 -0.97 11.89 20.27
C ASP A 99 0.17 12.91 20.08
N THR A 100 0.59 13.15 18.84
CA THR A 100 1.64 14.12 18.51
C THR A 100 1.13 15.52 18.20
N LEU A 101 -0.20 15.70 18.09
CA LEU A 101 -0.80 16.98 17.70
C LEU A 101 -0.63 18.04 18.79
N PHE A 102 -0.84 17.66 20.05
CA PHE A 102 -0.74 18.56 21.19
C PHE A 102 -0.55 17.81 22.51
N SER A 103 0.01 18.51 23.49
CA SER A 103 0.12 17.97 24.85
C SER A 103 -1.28 17.75 25.44
N GLY A 104 -1.57 16.52 25.87
CA GLY A 104 -2.89 16.13 26.39
C GLY A 104 -3.84 15.52 25.36
N ALA A 105 -3.41 15.33 24.11
CA ALA A 105 -4.22 14.69 23.05
C ALA A 105 -4.76 13.30 23.46
N ALA A 106 -3.99 12.52 24.22
CA ALA A 106 -4.39 11.21 24.73
C ALA A 106 -5.64 11.25 25.62
N ALA A 107 -5.99 12.40 26.22
CA ALA A 107 -7.22 12.55 27.01
C ALA A 107 -8.50 12.42 26.16
N TYR A 108 -8.38 12.51 24.83
CA TYR A 108 -9.46 12.38 23.87
C TYR A 108 -9.47 11.03 23.16
N SER A 109 -8.58 10.10 23.53
CA SER A 109 -8.50 8.80 22.88
C SER A 109 -9.80 8.03 23.03
N ARG A 110 -10.22 7.35 21.94
CA ARG A 110 -11.43 6.52 21.88
C ARG A 110 -12.72 7.26 22.24
N SER A 111 -12.75 8.58 22.08
CA SER A 111 -13.91 9.40 22.35
C SER A 111 -14.29 10.22 21.14
N SER A 112 -15.57 10.19 20.77
CA SER A 112 -16.12 11.07 19.75
C SER A 112 -16.84 12.23 20.42
N GLY A 113 -16.68 13.44 19.86
CA GLY A 113 -17.33 14.62 20.40
C GLY A 113 -16.64 15.92 20.03
N TRP A 114 -17.23 17.01 20.49
CA TRP A 114 -16.73 18.35 20.27
C TRP A 114 -15.46 18.62 21.07
N LEU A 115 -14.42 19.09 20.40
CA LEU A 115 -13.23 19.57 21.08
C LEU A 115 -13.45 20.98 21.64
N PRO A 116 -12.92 21.27 22.84
CA PRO A 116 -12.82 22.65 23.31
C PRO A 116 -12.06 23.51 22.29
N GLN A 117 -12.45 24.79 22.17
CA GLN A 117 -11.93 25.68 21.14
C GLN A 117 -10.38 25.80 21.18
N GLU A 118 -9.81 25.79 22.38
CA GLU A 118 -8.37 25.79 22.61
C GLU A 118 -7.66 24.57 22.00
N HIS A 119 -8.28 23.39 22.06
CA HIS A 119 -7.72 22.14 21.51
C HIS A 119 -8.06 21.97 20.03
N ALA A 120 -9.24 22.41 19.59
CA ALA A 120 -9.63 22.44 18.19
C ALA A 120 -8.58 23.17 17.33
N ARG A 121 -8.11 24.34 17.80
CA ARG A 121 -7.05 25.08 17.12
C ARG A 121 -5.72 24.32 17.09
N LEU A 122 -5.32 23.70 18.20
CA LEU A 122 -4.07 22.93 18.26
C LEU A 122 -4.09 21.72 17.32
N VAL A 123 -5.23 21.05 17.19
CA VAL A 123 -5.43 19.95 16.23
C VAL A 123 -5.22 20.44 14.80
N LEU A 124 -5.91 21.52 14.40
CA LEU A 124 -5.81 22.08 13.06
C LEU A 124 -4.39 22.59 12.75
N ASP A 125 -3.76 23.28 13.70
CA ASP A 125 -2.39 23.77 13.57
C ASP A 125 -1.38 22.60 13.47
N GLY A 126 -1.57 21.54 14.26
CA GLY A 126 -0.74 20.33 14.23
C GLY A 126 -0.83 19.60 12.90
N ILE A 127 -2.05 19.42 12.37
CA ILE A 127 -2.30 18.81 11.05
C ILE A 127 -1.69 19.69 9.94
N ALA A 128 -1.89 21.00 9.99
CA ALA A 128 -1.30 21.92 9.01
C ALA A 128 0.23 21.90 9.04
N ASN A 129 0.83 21.82 10.23
CA ASN A 129 2.28 21.72 10.40
C ASN A 129 2.85 20.44 9.77
N GLN A 130 2.15 19.31 9.94
CA GLN A 130 2.47 18.02 9.31
C GLN A 130 2.36 18.09 7.78
N PHE A 131 1.34 18.75 7.26
CA PHE A 131 1.23 18.98 5.82
C PHE A 131 2.38 19.84 5.27
N LYS A 132 2.93 20.75 6.06
CA LYS A 132 4.05 21.58 5.61
C LYS A 132 5.40 20.86 5.69
N HIS A 133 5.63 20.05 6.72
CA HIS A 133 6.96 19.51 7.03
C HIS A 133 7.10 17.98 6.86
N GLY A 134 6.00 17.29 6.52
CA GLY A 134 5.97 15.84 6.37
C GLY A 134 5.45 15.13 7.63
N ALA A 135 5.18 13.84 7.47
CA ALA A 135 4.68 12.98 8.54
C ALA A 135 5.68 12.94 9.72
N SER A 136 5.19 13.14 10.93
CA SER A 136 5.94 13.15 12.17
C SER A 136 5.22 12.29 13.21
N GLY A 137 6.01 11.68 14.10
CA GLY A 137 5.56 10.69 15.05
C GLY A 137 6.16 9.31 14.79
N THR A 138 6.03 8.46 15.79
CA THR A 138 6.45 7.07 15.78
C THR A 138 5.27 6.17 16.13
N ILE A 139 5.27 4.96 15.59
CA ILE A 139 4.29 3.93 15.90
C ILE A 139 5.04 2.64 16.19
N GLU A 140 4.53 1.87 17.14
CA GLU A 140 4.92 0.49 17.36
C GLU A 140 4.17 -0.41 16.35
N PRO A 141 4.89 -1.06 15.41
CA PRO A 141 4.30 -1.85 14.35
C PRO A 141 3.72 -3.20 14.82
N GLY A 142 4.12 -3.67 16.01
CA GLY A 142 3.90 -5.04 16.47
C GLY A 142 4.92 -6.02 15.87
N GLU A 143 4.78 -7.31 16.21
CA GLU A 143 5.73 -8.34 15.77
C GLU A 143 5.17 -9.10 14.56
N CYS A 144 5.92 -9.13 13.46
CA CYS A 144 5.46 -9.75 12.21
C CYS A 144 5.48 -11.29 12.24
N GLU A 145 6.30 -11.92 13.10
CA GLU A 145 6.54 -13.38 13.08
C GLU A 145 5.70 -14.17 14.10
N GLU A 146 5.40 -13.59 15.26
CA GLU A 146 4.81 -14.32 16.40
C GLU A 146 3.42 -13.81 16.84
N SER A 147 3.02 -12.60 16.43
CA SER A 147 1.75 -11.98 16.85
C SER A 147 1.01 -11.27 15.70
N ALA A 148 -0.18 -10.73 16.00
CA ALA A 148 -0.92 -9.92 15.04
C ALA A 148 -0.27 -8.53 14.95
N LEU A 149 0.13 -8.13 13.74
CA LEU A 149 0.60 -6.77 13.46
C LEU A 149 -0.40 -5.73 13.98
N SER A 150 0.13 -4.58 14.40
CA SER A 150 -0.67 -3.51 14.96
C SER A 150 -1.78 -3.06 13.99
N PRO A 151 -3.03 -2.88 14.46
CA PRO A 151 -4.10 -2.23 13.68
C PRO A 151 -3.66 -0.92 13.04
N ASN A 152 -2.80 -0.16 13.74
CA ASN A 152 -2.28 1.12 13.28
C ASN A 152 -1.41 0.94 12.04
N LEU A 153 -0.59 -0.12 11.99
CA LEU A 153 0.22 -0.42 10.83
C LEU A 153 -0.64 -0.75 9.60
N HIS A 154 -1.74 -1.47 9.82
CA HIS A 154 -2.67 -1.80 8.75
C HIS A 154 -3.43 -0.57 8.24
N ALA A 155 -4.03 0.21 9.14
CA ALA A 155 -4.67 1.48 8.80
C ALA A 155 -3.69 2.40 8.05
N LEU A 156 -2.48 2.57 8.57
CA LEU A 156 -1.41 3.36 7.95
C LEU A 156 -1.15 2.93 6.51
N ARG A 157 -1.04 1.62 6.26
CA ARG A 157 -0.76 1.11 4.93
C ARG A 157 -1.91 1.29 3.96
N LEU A 158 -3.16 1.14 4.40
CA LEU A 158 -4.35 1.39 3.57
C LEU A 158 -4.45 2.86 3.18
N LEU A 159 -4.34 3.74 4.18
CA LEU A 159 -4.45 5.20 4.01
C LEU A 159 -3.31 5.75 3.15
N SER A 160 -2.08 5.28 3.36
CA SER A 160 -0.90 5.74 2.62
C SER A 160 -0.72 5.05 1.26
N HIS A 161 -1.74 4.32 0.76
CA HIS A 161 -1.62 3.53 -0.46
C HIS A 161 -1.26 4.38 -1.68
N ARG A 162 -1.93 5.53 -1.85
CA ARG A 162 -1.68 6.45 -2.96
C ARG A 162 -0.25 6.99 -2.97
N LEU A 163 0.36 7.20 -1.81
CA LEU A 163 1.77 7.63 -1.71
C LEU A 163 2.74 6.61 -2.30
N ILE A 164 2.45 5.32 -2.10
CA ILE A 164 3.34 4.23 -2.53
C ILE A 164 3.03 3.82 -3.97
N ALA A 165 1.75 3.67 -4.31
CA ALA A 165 1.33 3.15 -5.60
C ALA A 165 1.17 4.25 -6.66
N GLY A 166 0.89 5.49 -6.26
CA GLY A 166 0.61 6.61 -7.18
C GLY A 166 -0.84 6.65 -7.69
N TRP A 167 -1.72 5.78 -7.20
CA TRP A 167 -3.15 5.77 -7.52
C TRP A 167 -4.00 5.50 -6.27
N ASP A 168 -5.26 5.94 -6.32
CA ASP A 168 -6.23 5.69 -5.24
C ASP A 168 -6.51 4.19 -5.09
N LEU A 169 -6.69 3.76 -3.83
CA LEU A 169 -7.01 2.37 -3.52
C LEU A 169 -8.43 2.08 -4.02
N ARG A 170 -8.63 0.94 -4.66
CA ARG A 170 -9.96 0.50 -5.11
C ARG A 170 -10.55 -0.46 -4.10
N ARG A 171 -11.87 -0.66 -4.15
CA ARG A 171 -12.53 -1.67 -3.30
C ARG A 171 -11.98 -3.08 -3.55
N GLU A 172 -11.64 -3.34 -4.80
CA GLU A 172 -10.93 -4.54 -5.22
C GLU A 172 -9.65 -4.15 -5.95
N GLU A 173 -8.53 -4.69 -5.50
CA GLU A 173 -7.24 -4.54 -6.15
C GLU A 173 -6.91 -5.78 -6.97
N ARG A 174 -6.29 -5.60 -8.13
CA ARG A 174 -5.83 -6.74 -8.93
C ARG A 174 -4.44 -7.15 -8.46
N CYS A 175 -4.31 -8.37 -7.95
CA CYS A 175 -3.01 -8.91 -7.59
C CYS A 175 -2.12 -9.06 -8.83
N ALA A 176 -0.92 -8.47 -8.81
CA ALA A 176 0.01 -8.57 -9.93
C ALA A 176 0.55 -9.99 -10.17
N THR A 177 0.50 -10.87 -9.15
CA THR A 177 1.06 -12.23 -9.25
C THR A 177 0.03 -13.27 -9.69
N CYS A 178 -1.13 -13.33 -9.03
CA CYS A 178 -2.17 -14.32 -9.36
C CYS A 178 -3.28 -13.75 -10.26
N GLU A 179 -3.20 -12.46 -10.61
CA GLU A 179 -4.12 -11.72 -11.46
C GLU A 179 -5.58 -11.65 -10.99
N ARG A 180 -5.89 -12.20 -9.81
CA ARG A 180 -7.22 -12.13 -9.21
C ARG A 180 -7.49 -10.75 -8.64
N PHE A 181 -8.75 -10.33 -8.73
CA PHE A 181 -9.27 -9.22 -7.94
C PHE A 181 -9.49 -9.71 -6.51
N VAL A 182 -9.02 -8.92 -5.55
CA VAL A 182 -9.11 -9.22 -4.12
C VAL A 182 -9.71 -8.04 -3.38
N ASP A 183 -10.67 -8.32 -2.51
CA ASP A 183 -11.29 -7.32 -1.65
C ASP A 183 -10.24 -6.78 -0.67
N VAL A 184 -10.07 -5.46 -0.67
CA VAL A 184 -9.08 -4.78 0.15
C VAL A 184 -9.28 -5.01 1.65
N SER A 185 -10.51 -5.22 2.11
CA SER A 185 -10.81 -5.52 3.51
C SER A 185 -10.28 -6.87 3.98
N THR A 186 -9.93 -7.76 3.05
CA THR A 186 -9.37 -9.09 3.35
C THR A 186 -7.84 -9.13 3.26
N LEU A 187 -7.21 -8.05 2.79
CA LEU A 187 -5.76 -7.99 2.67
C LEU A 187 -5.13 -7.95 4.06
N ARG A 188 -3.94 -8.56 4.16
CA ARG A 188 -3.13 -8.50 5.38
C ARG A 188 -1.95 -7.59 5.15
N VAL A 189 -1.48 -6.95 6.21
CA VAL A 189 -0.19 -6.25 6.14
C VAL A 189 0.97 -7.19 6.34
N HIS A 190 2.08 -6.86 5.68
CA HIS A 190 3.39 -7.44 5.89
C HIS A 190 4.40 -6.33 6.09
N ASP A 191 5.26 -6.50 7.09
CA ASP A 191 6.28 -5.54 7.47
C ASP A 191 7.67 -6.08 7.13
N ASP A 192 8.21 -5.66 5.99
CA ASP A 192 9.53 -6.07 5.49
C ASP A 192 10.66 -5.51 6.38
N GLY A 193 10.39 -4.40 7.08
CA GLY A 193 11.35 -3.75 7.97
C GLY A 193 11.43 -4.38 9.38
N ALA A 194 10.49 -5.26 9.75
CA ALA A 194 10.40 -5.85 11.09
C ALA A 194 11.71 -6.52 11.52
N ARG A 195 12.27 -7.37 10.66
CA ARG A 195 13.47 -8.16 10.96
C ARG A 195 14.70 -7.28 11.18
N ARG A 196 14.87 -6.23 10.36
CA ARG A 196 15.95 -5.26 10.51
C ARG A 196 15.79 -4.49 11.82
N ALA A 197 14.59 -4.00 12.11
CA ALA A 197 14.30 -3.28 13.35
C ALA A 197 14.58 -4.13 14.59
N ALA A 198 14.19 -5.41 14.57
CA ALA A 198 14.47 -6.35 15.65
C ALA A 198 15.98 -6.56 15.90
N LEU A 199 16.78 -6.67 14.83
CA LEU A 199 18.25 -6.79 14.95
C LEU A 199 18.91 -5.52 15.52
N GLU A 200 18.33 -4.36 15.28
CA GLU A 200 18.81 -3.05 15.76
C GLU A 200 18.22 -2.67 17.13
N GLY A 201 17.31 -3.49 17.69
CA GLY A 201 16.64 -3.20 18.95
C GLY A 201 15.68 -2.01 18.89
N ILE A 202 15.14 -1.70 17.70
CA ILE A 202 14.23 -0.59 17.46
C ILE A 202 12.79 -1.08 17.63
N THR A 203 12.09 -0.56 18.64
CA THR A 203 10.67 -0.88 18.92
C THR A 203 9.71 0.07 18.21
N GLU A 204 10.10 1.32 18.09
CA GLU A 204 9.30 2.38 17.46
C GLU A 204 9.96 2.85 16.17
N ARG A 205 9.18 2.95 15.10
CA ARG A 205 9.65 3.48 13.81
C ARG A 205 8.85 4.72 13.43
N ASN A 206 9.52 5.64 12.75
CA ASN A 206 8.83 6.82 12.25
C ASN A 206 7.85 6.44 11.14
N LEU A 207 6.81 7.26 10.96
CA LEU A 207 5.77 7.00 9.97
C LEU A 207 6.32 6.79 8.55
N GLN A 208 7.31 7.58 8.14
CA GLN A 208 7.86 7.49 6.79
C GLN A 208 8.53 6.13 6.52
N GLN A 209 9.27 5.60 7.51
CA GLN A 209 9.86 4.26 7.45
C GLN A 209 8.77 3.18 7.40
N LEU A 210 7.73 3.31 8.23
CA LEU A 210 6.63 2.34 8.23
C LEU A 210 5.89 2.31 6.90
N ILE A 211 5.63 3.48 6.31
CA ILE A 211 4.98 3.60 5.00
C ILE A 211 5.81 2.94 3.90
N SER A 212 7.15 3.06 3.94
CA SER A 212 8.04 2.44 2.95
C SER A 212 8.24 0.94 3.13
N ASP A 213 8.22 0.47 4.37
CA ASP A 213 8.57 -0.91 4.73
C ASP A 213 7.33 -1.82 4.85
N THR A 214 6.12 -1.27 4.78
CA THR A 214 4.86 -2.02 4.93
C THR A 214 4.17 -2.24 3.60
N TYR A 215 3.65 -3.45 3.40
CA TYR A 215 3.02 -3.91 2.17
C TYR A 215 1.70 -4.61 2.46
N LEU A 216 0.81 -4.65 1.46
CA LEU A 216 -0.40 -5.45 1.49
C LEU A 216 -0.12 -6.81 0.83
N VAL A 217 -0.59 -7.88 1.46
CA VAL A 217 -0.48 -9.27 1.02
C VAL A 217 -1.81 -9.74 0.46
N CYS A 218 -1.77 -10.30 -0.73
CA CYS A 218 -2.90 -10.97 -1.37
C CYS A 218 -3.25 -12.26 -0.61
N ASP A 219 -4.43 -12.36 -0.01
CA ASP A 219 -4.85 -13.54 0.76
C ASP A 219 -4.85 -14.85 -0.08
N PRO A 220 -5.34 -14.88 -1.34
CA PRO A 220 -5.33 -16.10 -2.15
C PRO A 220 -3.96 -16.71 -2.48
N CYS A 221 -2.91 -15.89 -2.67
CA CYS A 221 -1.60 -16.36 -3.12
C CYS A 221 -0.45 -16.01 -2.18
N HIS A 222 -0.74 -15.28 -1.10
CA HIS A 222 0.20 -14.78 -0.11
C HIS A 222 1.38 -13.98 -0.69
N GLU A 223 1.15 -13.30 -1.82
CA GLU A 223 2.15 -12.44 -2.48
C GLU A 223 1.81 -10.97 -2.27
N LEU A 224 2.83 -10.11 -2.26
CA LEU A 224 2.61 -8.67 -2.11
C LEU A 224 1.85 -8.09 -3.30
N LEU A 225 0.84 -7.27 -2.99
CA LEU A 225 -0.07 -6.66 -3.96
C LEU A 225 0.63 -5.62 -4.84
N HIS A 226 1.61 -4.90 -4.29
CA HIS A 226 2.43 -3.92 -5.01
C HIS A 226 3.88 -4.40 -5.11
N PRO A 227 4.55 -4.14 -6.24
CA PRO A 227 5.95 -4.52 -6.39
C PRO A 227 6.79 -3.80 -5.34
N HIS A 228 7.79 -4.48 -4.75
CA HIS A 228 8.81 -3.76 -4.00
C HIS A 228 9.62 -2.88 -4.98
N ALA A 229 10.56 -2.09 -4.42
CA ALA A 229 11.70 -1.56 -5.17
C ALA A 229 12.24 -2.61 -6.17
N VAL A 230 12.74 -2.16 -7.33
CA VAL A 230 13.18 -2.96 -8.50
C VAL A 230 13.81 -4.33 -8.16
N ALA A 231 14.54 -4.45 -7.05
CA ALA A 231 15.06 -5.69 -6.49
C ALA A 231 14.03 -6.83 -6.34
N ALA A 232 12.79 -6.58 -5.90
CA ALA A 232 11.85 -7.68 -5.71
C ALA A 232 11.02 -8.03 -6.96
N GLN A 233 10.83 -7.08 -7.88
CA GLN A 233 10.41 -7.46 -9.24
C GLN A 233 11.45 -8.40 -9.87
N ARG A 234 12.74 -8.10 -9.68
CA ARG A 234 13.82 -9.00 -10.09
C ARG A 234 13.76 -10.34 -9.37
N ALA A 235 13.43 -10.40 -8.08
CA ALA A 235 13.22 -11.65 -7.32
C ALA A 235 12.05 -12.50 -7.86
N ARG A 236 10.93 -11.88 -8.26
CA ARG A 236 9.77 -12.57 -8.84
C ARG A 236 10.01 -13.16 -10.23
N MET A 237 10.86 -12.51 -11.03
CA MET A 237 11.27 -13.02 -12.34
C MET A 237 12.25 -14.19 -12.23
N ARG A 238 12.72 -14.53 -11.01
CA ARG A 238 13.67 -15.62 -10.82
C ARG A 238 12.94 -16.96 -10.82
N PRO A 239 13.49 -17.98 -11.49
CA PRO A 239 12.90 -19.30 -11.49
C PRO A 239 12.92 -19.92 -10.10
N GLN A 240 11.88 -20.70 -9.81
CA GLN A 240 11.84 -21.60 -8.68
C GLN A 240 12.99 -22.63 -8.79
N CYS A 241 13.70 -22.89 -7.70
CA CYS A 241 14.74 -23.90 -7.68
C CYS A 241 14.11 -25.28 -7.94
N PRO A 242 14.56 -26.03 -8.97
CA PRO A 242 13.99 -27.34 -9.28
C PRO A 242 14.39 -28.42 -8.26
N ALA A 243 15.44 -28.19 -7.46
CA ALA A 243 15.95 -29.17 -6.50
C ALA A 243 15.23 -29.10 -5.14
N CYS A 244 15.07 -27.90 -4.56
CA CYS A 244 14.47 -27.72 -3.24
C CYS A 244 13.13 -26.95 -3.24
N GLY A 245 12.69 -26.44 -4.39
CA GLY A 245 11.43 -25.69 -4.50
C GLY A 245 11.50 -24.24 -4.00
N ALA A 246 12.66 -23.75 -3.57
CA ALA A 246 12.85 -22.36 -3.14
C ALA A 246 12.44 -21.34 -4.22
N ARG A 247 11.68 -20.30 -3.85
CA ARG A 247 11.21 -19.22 -4.74
C ARG A 247 11.84 -17.89 -4.35
N GLY A 248 12.05 -17.00 -5.33
CA GLY A 248 12.52 -15.63 -5.11
C GLY A 248 13.99 -15.45 -4.70
N ASN A 249 14.61 -16.49 -4.12
CA ASN A 249 15.94 -16.42 -3.50
C ASN A 249 17.09 -16.97 -4.38
N THR A 250 16.79 -17.49 -5.57
CA THR A 250 17.81 -17.95 -6.52
C THR A 250 18.61 -16.73 -7.01
N LYS A 251 19.90 -16.88 -7.31
CA LYS A 251 20.78 -15.80 -7.79
C LYS A 251 21.23 -16.09 -9.21
N ARG A 252 21.35 -15.06 -10.05
CA ARG A 252 21.86 -15.23 -11.41
C ARG A 252 23.36 -15.44 -11.38
N ILE A 253 23.88 -16.42 -12.12
CA ILE A 253 25.31 -16.64 -12.25
C ILE A 253 25.83 -15.78 -13.41
N VAL A 254 26.82 -14.94 -13.12
CA VAL A 254 27.51 -14.12 -14.11
C VAL A 254 28.88 -14.73 -14.36
N TRP A 255 29.05 -15.31 -15.54
CA TRP A 255 30.29 -16.00 -15.93
C TRP A 255 31.27 -15.05 -16.62
N GLY A 256 32.57 -15.29 -16.46
CA GLY A 256 33.62 -14.62 -17.23
C GLY A 256 33.88 -13.15 -16.88
N MET A 257 33.41 -12.67 -15.72
CA MET A 257 33.68 -11.30 -15.24
C MET A 257 34.61 -11.31 -14.02
N ASN A 258 35.57 -10.39 -13.98
CA ASN A 258 36.39 -10.17 -12.78
C ASN A 258 35.59 -9.46 -11.70
N VAL A 259 35.70 -9.94 -10.46
CA VAL A 259 35.10 -9.32 -9.27
C VAL A 259 35.53 -7.86 -9.05
N GLY A 260 36.65 -7.43 -9.66
CA GLY A 260 37.18 -6.07 -9.55
C GLY A 260 36.63 -5.06 -10.57
N ASP A 261 35.95 -5.49 -11.64
CA ASP A 261 35.61 -4.61 -12.76
C ASP A 261 34.18 -4.04 -12.68
N VAL A 262 33.34 -4.52 -11.74
CA VAL A 262 31.93 -4.09 -11.60
C VAL A 262 31.55 -4.01 -10.11
N PRO A 263 30.74 -3.02 -9.69
CA PRO A 263 30.18 -2.99 -8.34
C PRO A 263 29.48 -4.31 -8.03
N LEU A 264 29.79 -4.91 -6.88
CA LEU A 264 29.16 -6.15 -6.41
C LEU A 264 27.65 -5.97 -6.33
N GLU A 265 26.90 -6.57 -7.26
CA GLU A 265 25.45 -6.59 -7.18
C GLU A 265 24.99 -7.66 -6.17
N PRO A 266 24.09 -7.35 -5.23
CA PRO A 266 23.65 -8.30 -4.19
C PRO A 266 22.89 -9.52 -4.74
N ASP A 267 22.38 -9.39 -5.97
CA ASP A 267 21.46 -10.32 -6.63
C ASP A 267 22.13 -11.37 -7.55
N VAL A 268 23.46 -11.31 -7.70
CA VAL A 268 24.21 -12.20 -8.59
C VAL A 268 25.28 -12.98 -7.84
N VAL A 269 25.73 -14.07 -8.44
CA VAL A 269 26.95 -14.79 -8.04
C VAL A 269 27.90 -14.78 -9.23
N TYR A 270 29.14 -14.40 -9.01
CA TYR A 270 30.14 -14.40 -10.07
C TYR A 270 30.75 -15.81 -10.19
N GLY A 271 30.55 -16.42 -11.35
CA GLY A 271 31.18 -17.68 -11.72
C GLY A 271 32.65 -17.47 -12.09
N GLY A 272 33.43 -18.56 -12.03
CA GLY A 272 34.82 -18.54 -12.47
C GLY A 272 34.97 -18.28 -13.97
N PHE A 273 36.21 -18.16 -14.44
CA PHE A 273 36.51 -18.02 -15.87
C PHE A 273 36.26 -19.30 -16.67
N ASP A 274 36.33 -20.45 -16.02
CA ASP A 274 36.05 -21.74 -16.65
C ASP A 274 34.54 -22.00 -16.61
N VAL A 275 33.88 -21.83 -17.77
CA VAL A 275 32.42 -21.89 -17.90
C VAL A 275 31.99 -23.34 -18.20
N PRO A 276 31.29 -24.01 -17.28
CA PRO A 276 30.86 -25.40 -17.52
C PRO A 276 29.82 -25.47 -18.64
N VAL A 277 29.75 -26.61 -19.33
CA VAL A 277 28.77 -26.90 -20.38
C VAL A 277 27.95 -28.14 -19.99
N PRO A 278 26.61 -28.07 -19.89
CA PRO A 278 25.77 -26.88 -20.11
C PRO A 278 25.98 -25.81 -19.02
N THR A 279 25.94 -24.55 -19.42
CA THR A 279 26.19 -23.42 -18.53
C THR A 279 24.99 -23.15 -17.65
N PRO A 280 25.09 -23.30 -16.31
CA PRO A 280 24.00 -22.96 -15.43
C PRO A 280 23.87 -21.45 -15.35
N GLU A 281 22.63 -20.98 -15.36
CA GLU A 281 22.27 -19.57 -15.33
C GLU A 281 21.94 -19.10 -13.91
N TRP A 282 21.59 -20.05 -13.03
CA TRP A 282 21.03 -19.79 -11.72
C TRP A 282 21.71 -20.64 -10.64
N TYR A 283 21.89 -20.03 -9.48
CA TYR A 283 22.41 -20.64 -8.26
C TYR A 283 21.38 -20.52 -7.14
N CYS A 284 21.09 -21.61 -6.44
CA CYS A 284 20.25 -21.60 -5.26
C CYS A 284 21.11 -21.48 -3.99
N PRO A 285 21.00 -20.42 -3.17
CA PRO A 285 21.76 -20.30 -1.94
C PRO A 285 21.30 -21.26 -0.84
N GLU A 286 20.10 -21.84 -0.94
CA GLU A 286 19.54 -22.74 0.09
C GLU A 286 20.03 -24.17 -0.04
N CYS A 287 20.09 -24.71 -1.26
CA CYS A 287 20.53 -26.08 -1.50
C CYS A 287 21.82 -26.17 -2.33
N HIS A 288 22.43 -25.03 -2.65
CA HIS A 288 23.65 -24.90 -3.44
C HIS A 288 23.55 -25.49 -4.87
N ALA A 289 22.34 -25.69 -5.38
CA ALA A 289 22.10 -26.21 -6.72
C ALA A 289 22.38 -25.16 -7.80
N ASN A 290 23.11 -25.56 -8.84
CA ASN A 290 23.26 -24.83 -10.09
C ASN A 290 22.27 -25.37 -11.11
N PHE A 291 21.54 -24.51 -11.80
CA PHE A 291 20.54 -24.91 -12.80
C PHE A 291 20.38 -23.87 -13.91
N ALA A 292 19.74 -24.26 -15.00
CA ALA A 292 19.43 -23.39 -16.14
C ALA A 292 17.93 -23.42 -16.43
N THR A 293 17.42 -22.37 -17.06
CA THR A 293 16.03 -22.32 -17.54
C THR A 293 15.99 -22.56 -19.03
N GLY A 294 15.16 -23.52 -19.48
CA GLY A 294 14.94 -23.79 -20.89
C GLY A 294 13.47 -23.58 -21.26
N ALA A 295 13.20 -22.81 -22.32
CA ALA A 295 11.87 -22.73 -22.91
C ALA A 295 11.71 -23.85 -23.95
N VAL A 296 10.78 -24.77 -23.72
CA VAL A 296 10.38 -25.76 -24.74
C VAL A 296 9.17 -25.19 -25.48
N ALA A 297 9.40 -24.60 -26.64
CA ALA A 297 8.32 -24.23 -27.55
C ALA A 297 7.94 -25.45 -28.40
N SER A 298 6.88 -26.16 -28.04
CA SER A 298 6.27 -27.14 -28.93
C SER A 298 5.41 -26.41 -29.96
N ARG A 299 5.93 -26.26 -31.18
CA ARG A 299 5.06 -25.98 -32.33
C ARG A 299 4.23 -27.24 -32.57
N ALA A 300 2.94 -27.18 -32.26
CA ALA A 300 2.00 -28.13 -32.84
C ALA A 300 2.09 -27.95 -34.37
N LEU A 301 2.63 -28.95 -35.08
CA LEU A 301 2.41 -29.07 -36.51
C LEU A 301 0.90 -29.24 -36.66
N GLY A 302 0.20 -28.15 -37.03
CA GLY A 302 -1.24 -28.16 -37.20
C GLY A 302 -1.67 -29.30 -38.11
N ASP A 303 -2.77 -29.94 -37.76
CA ASP A 303 -3.37 -31.01 -38.55
C ASP A 303 -3.54 -30.54 -39.99
N ARG A 304 -3.07 -31.38 -40.92
CA ARG A 304 -3.36 -31.24 -42.35
C ARG A 304 -4.89 -31.14 -42.51
N PRO A 305 -5.42 -30.15 -43.24
CA PRO A 305 -6.86 -29.96 -43.33
C PRO A 305 -7.52 -31.21 -43.90
N ALA A 306 -8.54 -31.70 -43.18
CA ALA A 306 -9.39 -32.78 -43.64
C ALA A 306 -10.21 -32.29 -44.85
N ASP A 307 -10.12 -33.06 -45.94
CA ASP A 307 -11.04 -33.16 -47.07
C ASP A 307 -12.02 -32.00 -47.31
N LEU A 308 -11.73 -31.20 -48.34
CA LEU A 308 -12.77 -30.68 -49.22
C LEU A 308 -13.23 -31.84 -50.12
N GLY A 309 -14.07 -32.71 -49.57
CA GLY A 309 -14.81 -33.69 -50.37
C GLY A 309 -16.08 -33.07 -50.93
N ALA A 310 -16.11 -32.81 -52.24
CA ALA A 310 -17.33 -32.92 -53.04
C ALA A 310 -16.97 -32.98 -54.53
N GLU A 311 -17.51 -34.00 -55.18
CA GLU A 311 -17.42 -34.31 -56.60
C GLU A 311 -17.67 -33.10 -57.51
N ALA A 312 -16.76 -32.86 -58.45
CA ALA A 312 -17.09 -32.32 -59.76
C ALA A 312 -16.36 -33.19 -60.77
N ALA A 313 -17.13 -34.13 -61.31
CA ALA A 313 -16.94 -34.80 -62.58
C ALA A 313 -16.11 -33.99 -63.61
N TRP A 314 -15.31 -34.68 -64.42
CA TRP A 314 -15.53 -34.80 -65.88
C TRP A 314 -14.37 -35.62 -66.51
N SER A 315 -14.77 -36.76 -67.07
CA SER A 315 -14.26 -37.43 -68.28
C SER A 315 -12.76 -37.66 -68.50
N ALA A 316 -12.43 -38.95 -68.58
CA ALA A 316 -11.40 -39.46 -69.47
C ALA A 316 -11.72 -39.09 -70.94
N GLU A 317 -10.72 -38.65 -71.69
CA GLU A 317 -10.38 -39.17 -73.02
C GLU A 317 -9.11 -38.48 -73.57
N LEU A 318 -8.22 -39.33 -74.13
CA LEU A 318 -7.01 -39.10 -74.93
C LEU A 318 -5.70 -38.74 -74.20
#